data_AF-A0A3D5VA71-F1
#
_entry.id   AF-A0A3D5VA71-F1
#
_cell.length_a   1.000
_cell.length_b   1.000
_cell.length_c   1.000
_cell.angle_alpha   90.00
_cell.angle_beta   90.00
_cell.angle_gamma   90.00
#
_symmetry.space_group_name_H-M   'P 1'
#
loop_
_entity.id
_entity.type
_entity.pdbx_description
1 polymer ?
#
loop_
_entity_poly.entity_id
_entity_poly.type
_entity_poly.pdbx_seq_one_letter_code
_entity_poly.pdbx_strand_id
1 'polypeptide(L)'
;MEMGKPVKALEFARKGYRLSKDYPVLSHYPPQQWNLERRAASVVAAETYAEALKENGNYEKIIEVLKTELQINKLGVNDEKTAAGLHYWVAAAYFKLGREQLALQHSITAAQLGDRGNIYAKKAEKLLQEITGFSEEELLQFARQKVGYNRVVFSNINKQVGLQNIKAKRVAWSDFNKDDFDDILVNGNRIFKNLAGKEFIEVTDSIFLEAPNSNGGLWADFNNDGWLDIISKDPEQIYVQEDGKFQLLANLDNKVSTEGVAVGDVNNDGWLDVYLANYESRQDGTIKYLSDQFYVNKNGEKFYEASERADLYSPEPMAGRGVNMCDFDKDGDLDIYVSNYRLCENFLWENDGSGHFQNKAEKFGLAGNETDGWWGHTIGSQWADIDSDGDWDLLTCNLAHPRYIDFSNKTMLYENENLEFRDIRAEAGIKFAETHSEPCWADFNNDGYLDLYITCVYPQRRSFLYLNNADGTFSDVTYLSGTRYFNGWGVASSDFDNDGDVDLLVAGNKLTLYENRTANDYNWIEFRIYGENHLDAIGSKIILQHANDSQIRQIQGGKGTTNQNSLKQHFGFNTVPKYVKIIFPDGKQRVLENIIPNNIYDIYQ
;
A
#
# COMPACT_ATOMS: atom_id res chain seq x y z
N MET A 1 51.46 -13.29 -13.09
CA MET A 1 51.44 -12.07 -12.25
C MET A 1 50.07 -11.88 -11.59
N GLU A 2 49.39 -12.96 -11.15
CA GLU A 2 48.01 -12.90 -10.62
C GLU A 2 47.85 -13.38 -9.17
N MET A 3 48.86 -14.02 -8.55
CA MET A 3 48.76 -14.57 -7.19
C MET A 3 48.73 -13.53 -6.05
N GLY A 4 48.78 -12.21 -6.34
CA GLY A 4 48.84 -11.15 -5.33
C GLY A 4 47.54 -10.37 -5.10
N LYS A 5 46.52 -10.54 -5.96
CA LYS A 5 45.28 -9.76 -5.90
C LYS A 5 44.39 -10.14 -4.70
N PRO A 6 44.16 -11.44 -4.37
CA PRO A 6 43.31 -11.83 -3.24
C PRO A 6 43.88 -11.44 -1.87
N VAL A 7 45.21 -11.52 -1.70
CA VAL A 7 45.88 -11.15 -0.44
C VAL A 7 45.79 -9.64 -0.20
N LYS A 8 46.02 -8.82 -1.23
CA LYS A 8 45.86 -7.37 -1.14
C LYS A 8 44.41 -6.97 -0.88
N ALA A 9 43.45 -7.61 -1.54
CA ALA A 9 42.02 -7.37 -1.31
C ALA A 9 41.64 -7.66 0.15
N LEU A 10 42.14 -8.78 0.72
CA LEU A 10 41.93 -9.11 2.12
C LEU A 10 42.53 -8.07 3.09
N GLU A 11 43.73 -7.58 2.80
CA GLU A 11 44.37 -6.54 3.60
C GLU A 11 43.56 -5.23 3.59
N PHE A 12 43.14 -4.78 2.41
CA PHE A 12 42.32 -3.58 2.25
C PHE A 12 40.95 -3.72 2.92
N ALA A 13 40.26 -4.84 2.73
CA ALA A 13 38.96 -5.09 3.33
C ALA A 13 39.06 -5.16 4.87
N ARG A 14 40.09 -5.83 5.40
CA ARG A 14 40.37 -5.86 6.86
C ARG A 14 40.62 -4.45 7.41
N LYS A 15 41.38 -3.62 6.68
CA LYS A 15 41.65 -2.23 7.07
C LYS A 15 40.36 -1.40 7.04
N GLY A 16 39.56 -1.49 5.99
CA GLY A 16 38.27 -0.81 5.87
C GLY A 16 37.30 -1.19 6.98
N TYR A 17 37.17 -2.49 7.26
CA TYR A 17 36.36 -2.98 8.37
C TYR A 17 36.81 -2.44 9.73
N ARG A 18 38.11 -2.39 10.01
CA ARG A 18 38.63 -1.78 11.24
C ARG A 18 38.28 -0.29 11.33
N LEU A 19 38.56 0.46 10.27
CA LEU A 19 38.26 1.90 10.22
C LEU A 19 36.76 2.18 10.38
N SER A 20 35.90 1.25 9.94
CA SER A 20 34.45 1.41 10.06
C SER A 20 33.93 1.50 11.49
N LYS A 21 34.72 1.03 12.48
CA LYS A 21 34.37 1.08 13.90
C LYS A 21 34.70 2.42 14.56
N ASP A 22 35.63 3.16 13.98
CA ASP A 22 36.22 4.37 14.55
C ASP A 22 35.86 5.64 13.75
N TYR A 23 34.78 5.60 12.96
CA TYR A 23 34.34 6.74 12.14
C TYR A 23 33.99 7.96 13.01
N PRO A 24 34.72 9.09 12.89
CA PRO A 24 34.44 10.29 13.67
C PRO A 24 33.16 10.97 13.17
N VAL A 25 32.34 11.49 14.08
CA VAL A 25 31.18 12.32 13.72
C VAL A 25 31.69 13.58 13.02
N LEU A 26 31.20 13.83 11.80
CA LEU A 26 31.52 15.05 11.06
C LEU A 26 30.76 16.22 11.68
N SER A 27 31.46 17.32 12.00
CA SER A 27 30.90 18.45 12.78
C SER A 27 29.75 19.21 12.12
N HIS A 28 29.55 19.04 10.81
CA HIS A 28 28.49 19.68 10.02
C HIS A 28 27.34 18.71 9.70
N TYR A 29 27.39 17.49 10.22
CA TYR A 29 26.46 16.43 9.85
C TYR A 29 25.49 16.14 11.01
N PRO A 30 24.17 16.09 10.78
CA PRO A 30 23.19 15.82 11.85
C PRO A 30 23.52 14.53 12.61
N PRO A 31 23.67 14.54 13.95
CA PRO A 31 24.10 13.36 14.69
C PRO A 31 23.22 12.13 14.51
N GLN A 32 21.90 12.31 14.39
CA GLN A 32 20.94 11.22 14.21
C GLN A 32 21.13 10.54 12.85
N GLN A 33 21.27 11.31 11.78
CA GLN A 33 21.53 10.80 10.45
C GLN A 33 22.91 10.14 10.39
N TRP A 34 23.94 10.73 11.01
CA TRP A 34 25.26 10.13 11.06
C TRP A 34 25.23 8.76 11.71
N ASN A 35 24.42 8.60 12.76
CA ASN A 35 24.27 7.32 13.45
C ASN A 35 23.68 6.24 12.54
N LEU A 36 22.74 6.58 11.64
CA LEU A 36 22.17 5.67 10.64
C LEU A 36 23.21 5.28 9.59
N GLU A 37 23.87 6.26 8.97
CA GLU A 37 24.87 6.03 7.93
C GLU A 37 26.07 5.22 8.43
N ARG A 38 26.56 5.55 9.64
CA ARG A 38 27.64 4.82 10.31
C ARG A 38 27.33 3.33 10.45
N ARG A 39 26.11 2.97 10.89
CA ARG A 39 25.72 1.56 11.03
C ARG A 39 25.66 0.88 9.68
N ALA A 40 25.05 1.52 8.67
CA ALA A 40 25.01 1.00 7.31
C ALA A 40 26.43 0.78 6.74
N ALA A 41 27.34 1.74 6.93
CA ALA A 41 28.73 1.64 6.49
C ALA A 41 29.48 0.50 7.19
N SER A 42 29.26 0.32 8.50
CA SER A 42 29.84 -0.79 9.27
C SER A 42 29.41 -2.15 8.71
N VAL A 43 28.12 -2.31 8.40
CA VAL A 43 27.57 -3.53 7.77
C VAL A 43 28.22 -3.78 6.40
N VAL A 44 28.31 -2.76 5.54
CA VAL A 44 28.93 -2.88 4.21
C VAL A 44 30.41 -3.26 4.31
N ALA A 45 31.15 -2.67 5.24
CA ALA A 45 32.56 -2.99 5.46
C ALA A 45 32.74 -4.44 5.96
N ALA A 46 31.83 -4.92 6.81
CA ALA A 46 31.82 -6.30 7.29
C ALA A 46 31.50 -7.30 6.16
N GLU A 47 30.49 -7.01 5.32
CA GLU A 47 30.14 -7.80 4.13
C GLU A 47 31.33 -7.90 3.16
N THR A 48 32.01 -6.78 2.91
CA THR A 48 33.19 -6.72 2.04
C THR A 48 34.35 -7.54 2.60
N TYR A 49 34.55 -7.50 3.92
CA TYR A 49 35.60 -8.30 4.58
C TYR A 49 35.28 -9.80 4.54
N ALA A 50 34.01 -10.18 4.71
CA ALA A 50 33.56 -11.55 4.58
C ALA A 50 33.78 -12.10 3.16
N GLU A 51 33.49 -11.30 2.13
CA GLU A 51 33.76 -11.66 0.73
C GLU A 51 35.25 -11.92 0.49
N ALA A 52 36.12 -11.02 0.99
CA ALA A 52 37.57 -11.22 0.86
C ALA A 52 38.09 -12.44 1.63
N LEU A 53 37.52 -12.75 2.80
CA LEU A 53 37.85 -13.95 3.57
C LEU A 53 37.43 -15.24 2.84
N LYS A 54 36.28 -15.23 2.16
CA LYS A 54 35.80 -16.36 1.35
C LYS A 54 36.78 -16.69 0.23
N GLU A 55 37.29 -15.69 -0.48
CA GLU A 55 38.27 -15.89 -1.56
C GLU A 55 39.61 -16.48 -1.06
N ASN A 56 39.86 -16.42 0.26
CA ASN A 56 41.01 -17.04 0.92
C ASN A 56 40.63 -18.33 1.70
N GLY A 57 39.41 -18.85 1.54
CA GLY A 57 38.93 -20.07 2.20
C GLY A 57 38.76 -19.97 3.72
N ASN A 58 38.72 -18.77 4.29
CA ASN A 58 38.72 -18.57 5.75
C ASN A 58 37.30 -18.44 6.33
N TYR A 59 36.53 -19.51 6.24
CA TYR A 59 35.10 -19.51 6.59
C TYR A 59 34.82 -19.37 8.10
N GLU A 60 35.65 -19.94 8.96
CA GLU A 60 35.50 -19.75 10.42
C GLU A 60 35.67 -18.28 10.82
N LYS A 61 36.60 -17.57 10.17
CA LYS A 61 36.79 -16.15 10.44
C LYS A 61 35.61 -15.30 9.98
N ILE A 62 34.94 -15.67 8.88
CA ILE A 62 33.69 -15.02 8.45
C ILE A 62 32.66 -15.12 9.57
N ILE A 63 32.44 -16.32 10.12
CA ILE A 63 31.46 -16.55 11.18
C ILE A 63 31.79 -15.72 12.43
N GLU A 64 33.06 -15.72 12.87
CA GLU A 64 33.52 -14.96 14.05
C GLU A 64 33.24 -13.45 13.89
N VAL A 65 33.66 -12.89 12.74
CA VAL A 65 33.52 -11.46 12.44
C VAL A 65 32.05 -11.08 12.37
N LEU A 66 31.26 -11.79 11.58
CA LEU A 66 29.88 -11.40 11.30
C LEU A 66 28.94 -11.67 12.47
N LYS A 67 29.19 -12.68 13.31
CA LYS A 67 28.42 -12.85 14.55
C LYS A 67 28.68 -11.70 15.53
N THR A 68 29.91 -11.19 15.58
CA THR A 68 30.20 -9.99 16.38
C THR A 68 29.42 -8.79 15.82
N GLU A 69 29.39 -8.62 14.50
CA GLU A 69 28.63 -7.54 13.87
C GLU A 69 27.13 -7.63 14.13
N LEU A 70 26.54 -8.82 14.04
CA LEU A 70 25.14 -9.05 14.38
C LEU A 70 24.80 -8.70 15.84
N GLN A 71 25.76 -8.76 16.76
CA GLN A 71 25.55 -8.38 18.17
C GLN A 71 25.64 -6.87 18.41
N ILE A 72 26.50 -6.17 17.68
CA ILE A 72 26.77 -4.73 17.91
C ILE A 72 25.94 -3.81 17.00
N ASN A 73 25.60 -4.25 15.78
CA ASN A 73 24.80 -3.48 14.84
C ASN A 73 23.30 -3.78 15.04
N LYS A 74 22.67 -3.01 15.94
CA LYS A 74 21.21 -3.02 16.15
C LYS A 74 20.54 -2.08 15.13
N LEU A 75 20.32 -2.60 13.92
CA LEU A 75 19.59 -1.90 12.86
C LEU A 75 18.10 -1.83 13.24
N GLY A 76 17.54 -0.63 13.30
CA GLY A 76 16.15 -0.38 13.66
C GLY A 76 15.29 -0.04 12.45
N VAL A 77 14.05 0.37 12.71
CA VAL A 77 13.06 0.74 11.69
C VAL A 77 13.46 1.93 10.83
N ASN A 78 14.42 2.75 11.26
CA ASN A 78 14.91 3.90 10.50
C ASN A 78 16.11 3.56 9.61
N ASP A 79 16.74 2.39 9.80
CA ASP A 79 17.90 1.98 9.03
C ASP A 79 17.45 1.40 7.68
N GLU A 80 17.91 2.00 6.57
CA GLU A 80 17.64 1.47 5.22
C GLU A 80 18.30 0.10 5.00
N LYS A 81 19.47 -0.10 5.62
CA LYS A 81 20.23 -1.34 5.54
C LYS A 81 19.67 -2.33 6.55
N THR A 82 19.52 -3.58 6.14
CA THR A 82 19.15 -4.70 7.01
C THR A 82 20.35 -5.60 7.31
N ALA A 83 20.18 -6.51 8.27
CA ALA A 83 21.18 -7.53 8.57
C ALA A 83 21.17 -8.72 7.58
N ALA A 84 20.37 -8.69 6.50
CA ALA A 84 20.23 -9.81 5.57
C ALA A 84 21.58 -10.25 4.96
N GLY A 85 22.43 -9.30 4.59
CA GLY A 85 23.76 -9.60 4.05
C GLY A 85 24.69 -10.28 5.07
N LEU A 86 24.66 -9.84 6.33
CA LEU A 86 25.41 -10.49 7.40
C LEU A 86 24.94 -11.94 7.60
N HIS A 87 23.63 -12.16 7.69
CA HIS A 87 23.05 -13.50 7.82
C HIS A 87 23.39 -14.39 6.62
N TYR A 88 23.29 -13.88 5.39
CA TYR A 88 23.65 -14.64 4.19
C TYR A 88 25.11 -15.11 4.22
N TRP A 89 26.06 -14.22 4.54
CA TRP A 89 27.47 -14.58 4.56
C TRP A 89 27.80 -15.60 5.67
N VAL A 90 27.14 -15.48 6.84
CA VAL A 90 27.23 -16.50 7.90
C VAL A 90 26.69 -17.84 7.42
N ALA A 91 25.53 -17.85 6.74
CA ALA A 91 24.95 -19.06 6.18
C ALA A 91 25.87 -19.73 5.16
N ALA A 92 26.41 -18.95 4.21
CA ALA A 92 27.32 -19.45 3.19
C ALA A 92 28.59 -20.06 3.80
N ALA A 93 29.15 -19.45 4.84
CA ALA A 93 30.30 -19.99 5.57
C ALA A 93 29.96 -21.30 6.30
N TYR A 94 28.81 -21.38 6.97
CA TYR A 94 28.34 -22.61 7.59
C TYR A 94 28.16 -23.74 6.59
N PHE A 95 27.55 -23.45 5.44
CA PHE A 95 27.35 -24.44 4.39
C PHE A 95 28.68 -24.99 3.86
N LYS A 96 29.67 -24.13 3.61
CA LYS A 96 31.01 -24.56 3.18
C LYS A 96 31.78 -25.39 4.22
N LEU A 97 31.43 -25.26 5.50
CA LEU A 97 31.96 -26.06 6.60
C LEU A 97 31.15 -27.34 6.88
N GLY A 98 30.13 -27.66 6.08
CA GLY A 98 29.27 -28.83 6.27
C GLY A 98 28.29 -28.71 7.44
N ARG A 99 28.00 -27.49 7.90
CA ARG A 99 27.09 -27.20 9.03
C ARG A 99 25.72 -26.76 8.53
N GLU A 100 25.04 -27.65 7.81
CA GLU A 100 23.83 -27.32 7.04
C GLU A 100 22.67 -26.77 7.88
N GLN A 101 22.42 -27.31 9.07
CA GLN A 101 21.33 -26.82 9.92
C GLN A 101 21.48 -25.35 10.30
N LEU A 102 22.72 -24.92 10.60
CA LEU A 102 23.02 -23.52 10.89
C LEU A 102 22.95 -22.66 9.63
N ALA A 103 23.37 -23.20 8.48
CA ALA A 103 23.22 -22.52 7.20
C ALA A 103 21.75 -22.25 6.87
N LEU A 104 20.87 -23.25 7.04
CA LEU A 104 19.42 -23.13 6.83
C LEU A 104 18.82 -22.01 7.69
N GLN A 105 19.11 -22.00 8.99
CA GLN A 105 18.57 -21.00 9.91
C GLN A 105 18.96 -19.57 9.49
N HIS A 106 20.23 -19.35 9.19
CA HIS A 106 20.71 -18.03 8.77
C HIS A 106 20.21 -17.64 7.38
N SER A 107 20.06 -18.58 6.45
CA SER A 107 19.48 -18.31 5.12
C SER A 107 18.01 -17.92 5.21
N ILE A 108 17.20 -18.61 6.02
CA ILE A 108 15.80 -18.23 6.26
C ILE A 108 15.74 -16.82 6.85
N THR A 109 16.59 -16.52 7.83
CA THR A 109 16.62 -15.17 8.45
C THR A 109 17.00 -14.09 7.43
N ALA A 110 18.01 -14.35 6.58
CA ALA A 110 18.41 -13.42 5.53
C ALA A 110 17.28 -13.19 4.51
N ALA A 111 16.60 -14.26 4.10
CA ALA A 111 15.47 -14.20 3.20
C ALA A 111 14.31 -13.41 3.82
N GLN A 112 13.99 -13.61 5.11
CA GLN A 112 12.96 -12.86 5.84
C GLN A 112 13.26 -11.36 5.92
N LEU A 113 14.45 -11.00 6.39
CA LEU A 113 14.84 -9.59 6.56
C LEU A 113 14.74 -8.80 5.24
N GLY A 114 15.11 -9.44 4.13
CA GLY A 114 15.18 -8.78 2.82
C GLY A 114 16.29 -7.74 2.77
N ASP A 115 16.60 -7.20 1.58
CA ASP A 115 17.51 -6.06 1.45
C ASP A 115 17.08 -5.16 0.29
N ARG A 116 17.44 -3.87 0.37
CA ARG A 116 17.04 -2.80 -0.57
C ARG A 116 17.25 -3.18 -2.05
N GLY A 117 18.31 -3.92 -2.37
CA GLY A 117 18.68 -4.31 -3.73
C GLY A 117 18.26 -5.72 -4.14
N ASN A 118 17.60 -6.47 -3.24
CA ASN A 118 17.33 -7.90 -3.40
C ASN A 118 18.57 -8.73 -3.79
N ILE A 119 19.73 -8.39 -3.21
CA ILE A 119 21.00 -9.05 -3.50
C ILE A 119 21.17 -10.26 -2.59
N TYR A 120 21.03 -10.05 -1.28
CA TYR A 120 21.34 -11.06 -0.28
C TYR A 120 20.15 -11.95 0.02
N ALA A 121 18.93 -11.42 0.00
CA ALA A 121 17.71 -12.23 0.11
C ALA A 121 17.65 -13.26 -1.02
N LYS A 122 17.81 -12.83 -2.28
CA LYS A 122 17.88 -13.72 -3.44
C LYS A 122 19.03 -14.74 -3.36
N LYS A 123 20.20 -14.34 -2.87
CA LYS A 123 21.32 -15.28 -2.66
C LYS A 123 21.01 -16.29 -1.55
N ALA A 124 20.32 -15.88 -0.49
CA ALA A 124 19.91 -16.76 0.60
C ALA A 124 18.85 -17.78 0.15
N GLU A 125 17.86 -17.35 -0.63
CA GLU A 125 16.89 -18.24 -1.27
C GLU A 125 17.57 -19.28 -2.16
N LYS A 126 18.52 -18.87 -3.01
CA LYS A 126 19.33 -19.81 -3.81
C LYS A 126 20.13 -20.79 -2.96
N LEU A 127 20.71 -20.32 -1.86
CA LEU A 127 21.43 -21.19 -0.93
C LEU A 127 20.47 -22.18 -0.25
N LEU A 128 19.25 -21.78 0.08
CA LEU A 128 18.22 -22.70 0.56
C LEU A 128 17.90 -23.77 -0.49
N GLN A 129 17.75 -23.39 -1.78
CA GLN A 129 17.54 -24.35 -2.87
C GLN A 129 18.71 -25.32 -2.99
N GLU A 130 19.95 -24.83 -2.89
CA GLU A 130 21.15 -25.67 -2.95
C GLU A 130 21.21 -26.68 -1.80
N ILE A 131 20.84 -26.27 -0.58
CA ILE A 131 20.86 -27.14 0.60
C ILE A 131 19.72 -28.17 0.56
N THR A 132 18.53 -27.78 0.09
CA THR A 132 17.30 -28.59 0.23
C THR A 132 16.90 -29.34 -1.03
N GLY A 133 17.28 -28.85 -2.22
CA GLY A 133 16.78 -29.33 -3.51
C GLY A 133 15.34 -28.89 -3.84
N PHE A 134 14.73 -28.03 -3.02
CA PHE A 134 13.34 -27.60 -3.18
C PHE A 134 13.15 -26.52 -4.25
N SER A 135 11.97 -26.55 -4.88
CA SER A 135 11.43 -25.43 -5.66
C SER A 135 11.13 -24.21 -4.77
N GLU A 136 10.81 -23.06 -5.38
CA GLU A 136 10.51 -21.82 -4.65
C GLU A 136 9.29 -21.97 -3.73
N GLU A 137 8.25 -22.67 -4.18
CA GLU A 137 7.02 -22.91 -3.41
C GLU A 137 7.29 -23.84 -2.21
N GLU A 138 8.01 -24.94 -2.45
CA GLU A 138 8.43 -25.87 -1.39
C GLU A 138 9.35 -25.20 -0.37
N LEU A 139 10.22 -24.28 -0.80
CA LEU A 139 11.09 -23.52 0.08
C LEU A 139 10.33 -22.63 1.05
N LEU A 140 9.33 -21.90 0.57
CA LEU A 140 8.54 -21.02 1.41
C LEU A 140 7.80 -21.83 2.48
N GLN A 141 7.17 -22.94 2.09
CA GLN A 141 6.50 -23.84 3.02
C GLN A 141 7.47 -24.46 4.04
N PHE A 142 8.65 -24.87 3.59
CA PHE A 142 9.71 -25.36 4.47
C PHE A 142 10.16 -24.28 5.46
N ALA A 143 10.36 -23.04 5.00
CA ALA A 143 10.78 -21.92 5.86
C ALA A 143 9.75 -21.64 6.95
N ARG A 144 8.45 -21.63 6.61
CA ARG A 144 7.34 -21.51 7.56
C ARG A 144 7.39 -22.59 8.63
N GLN A 145 7.49 -23.85 8.23
CA GLN A 145 7.57 -24.98 9.16
C GLN A 145 8.79 -24.90 10.07
N LYS A 146 9.95 -24.50 9.53
CA LYS A 146 11.20 -24.41 10.30
C LYS A 146 11.20 -23.35 11.38
N VAL A 147 10.46 -22.25 11.17
CA VAL A 147 10.36 -21.16 12.16
C VAL A 147 9.06 -21.22 12.96
N GLY A 148 8.22 -22.23 12.75
CA GLY A 148 6.92 -22.36 13.42
C GLY A 148 5.95 -21.24 13.06
N TYR A 149 5.97 -20.76 11.82
CA TYR A 149 5.09 -19.68 11.37
C TYR A 149 3.64 -20.14 11.26
N ASN A 150 2.74 -19.43 11.94
CA ASN A 150 1.31 -19.69 12.03
C ASN A 150 0.47 -18.41 11.94
N ARG A 151 0.97 -17.39 11.22
CA ARG A 151 0.25 -16.14 10.94
C ARG A 151 -0.28 -16.17 9.50
N VAL A 152 -0.68 -15.01 8.98
CA VAL A 152 -1.25 -14.84 7.65
C VAL A 152 -0.41 -15.49 6.53
N VAL A 153 -1.06 -16.22 5.62
CA VAL A 153 -0.42 -16.91 4.49
C VAL A 153 -1.19 -16.69 3.20
N PHE A 154 -0.45 -16.40 2.14
CA PHE A 154 -0.98 -16.20 0.79
C PHE A 154 -0.31 -17.13 -0.23
N SER A 155 -1.01 -17.34 -1.35
CA SER A 155 -0.53 -18.06 -2.53
C SER A 155 -0.75 -17.22 -3.79
N ASN A 156 0.26 -17.14 -4.67
CA ASN A 156 0.07 -16.54 -5.99
C ASN A 156 -0.73 -17.49 -6.88
N ILE A 157 -1.93 -17.08 -7.30
CA ILE A 157 -2.87 -17.94 -8.04
C ILE A 157 -3.06 -17.55 -9.50
N ASN A 158 -2.27 -16.63 -10.06
CA ASN A 158 -2.47 -16.13 -11.43
C ASN A 158 -2.58 -17.24 -12.50
N LYS A 159 -1.85 -18.34 -12.33
CA LYS A 159 -1.89 -19.46 -13.27
C LYS A 159 -3.21 -20.22 -13.17
N GLN A 160 -3.73 -20.42 -11.98
CA GLN A 160 -4.97 -21.13 -11.72
C GLN A 160 -6.15 -20.35 -12.29
N VAL A 161 -6.15 -19.02 -12.13
CA VAL A 161 -7.32 -18.18 -12.42
C VAL A 161 -7.23 -17.38 -13.73
N GLY A 162 -6.25 -17.66 -14.60
CA GLY A 162 -6.18 -17.04 -15.92
C GLY A 162 -5.54 -15.65 -16.00
N LEU A 163 -4.99 -15.11 -14.91
CA LEU A 163 -4.38 -13.77 -14.85
C LEU A 163 -2.89 -13.71 -15.24
N GLN A 164 -2.44 -14.56 -16.16
CA GLN A 164 -1.03 -14.61 -16.56
C GLN A 164 -0.63 -13.49 -17.52
N ASN A 165 0.61 -12.99 -17.40
CA ASN A 165 1.22 -12.04 -18.35
C ASN A 165 0.50 -10.69 -18.50
N ILE A 166 -0.35 -10.31 -17.54
CA ILE A 166 -1.00 -9.00 -17.51
C ILE A 166 -0.03 -7.97 -16.92
N LYS A 167 0.15 -6.84 -17.59
CA LYS A 167 0.85 -5.67 -17.06
C LYS A 167 -0.19 -4.64 -16.62
N ALA A 168 -0.01 -4.13 -15.41
CA ALA A 168 -0.94 -3.22 -14.76
C ALA A 168 -0.16 -2.28 -13.87
N LYS A 169 -0.54 -1.01 -13.78
CA LYS A 169 -0.03 -0.09 -12.75
C LYS A 169 -1.11 0.27 -11.73
N ARG A 170 -2.38 0.16 -12.10
CA ARG A 170 -3.54 0.49 -11.27
C ARG A 170 -4.58 -0.63 -11.33
N VAL A 171 -5.27 -0.83 -10.22
CA VAL A 171 -6.30 -1.85 -10.06
C VAL A 171 -7.47 -1.32 -9.25
N ALA A 172 -8.67 -1.74 -9.62
CA ALA A 172 -9.90 -1.47 -8.90
C ALA A 172 -10.78 -2.74 -8.88
N TRP A 173 -11.39 -3.01 -7.73
CA TRP A 173 -12.33 -4.10 -7.51
C TRP A 173 -13.76 -3.57 -7.46
N SER A 174 -14.70 -4.24 -8.13
CA SER A 174 -16.14 -4.12 -7.87
C SER A 174 -16.94 -5.14 -8.66
N ASP A 175 -18.15 -5.48 -8.22
CA ASP A 175 -19.08 -6.34 -8.95
C ASP A 175 -19.87 -5.54 -10.00
N PHE A 176 -19.29 -5.35 -11.20
CA PHE A 176 -19.91 -4.52 -12.24
C PHE A 176 -21.17 -5.15 -12.84
N ASN A 177 -21.34 -6.46 -12.64
CA ASN A 177 -22.30 -7.28 -13.36
C ASN A 177 -23.38 -7.90 -12.46
N LYS A 178 -23.32 -7.63 -11.15
CA LYS A 178 -24.26 -8.06 -10.10
C LYS A 178 -24.38 -9.58 -9.99
N ASP A 179 -23.26 -10.29 -10.11
CA ASP A 179 -23.21 -11.75 -9.90
C ASP A 179 -22.63 -12.17 -8.56
N ASP A 180 -22.49 -11.23 -7.62
CA ASP A 180 -22.01 -11.39 -6.25
C ASP A 180 -20.49 -11.57 -6.13
N PHE A 181 -19.75 -11.49 -7.22
CA PHE A 181 -18.29 -11.63 -7.23
C PHE A 181 -17.63 -10.37 -7.76
N ASP A 182 -16.66 -9.84 -7.02
CA ASP A 182 -15.93 -8.66 -7.48
C ASP A 182 -15.11 -8.99 -8.74
N ASP A 183 -15.22 -8.12 -9.73
CA ASP A 183 -14.49 -8.12 -10.98
C ASP A 183 -13.30 -7.14 -10.90
N ILE A 184 -12.35 -7.28 -11.82
CA ILE A 184 -11.13 -6.46 -11.84
C ILE A 184 -11.16 -5.47 -13.00
N LEU A 185 -11.01 -4.18 -12.68
CA LEU A 185 -10.62 -3.14 -13.63
C LEU A 185 -9.11 -2.89 -13.53
N VAL A 186 -8.40 -3.06 -14.65
CA VAL A 186 -6.97 -2.81 -14.77
C VAL A 186 -6.75 -1.53 -15.59
N ASN A 187 -5.96 -0.62 -15.03
CA ASN A 187 -5.56 0.65 -15.68
C ASN A 187 -6.71 1.51 -16.21
N GLY A 188 -7.96 1.27 -15.83
CA GLY A 188 -9.12 1.99 -16.37
C GLY A 188 -9.54 1.59 -17.78
N ASN A 189 -8.97 0.52 -18.36
CA ASN A 189 -9.24 0.15 -19.76
C ASN A 189 -9.38 -1.33 -20.05
N ARG A 190 -9.22 -2.20 -19.05
CA ARG A 190 -9.38 -3.65 -19.23
C ARG A 190 -10.16 -4.23 -18.07
N ILE A 191 -11.20 -4.98 -18.38
CA ILE A 191 -12.08 -5.59 -17.39
C ILE A 191 -11.93 -7.09 -17.46
N PHE A 192 -11.72 -7.69 -16.29
CA PHE A 192 -11.66 -9.13 -16.09
C PHE A 192 -12.85 -9.55 -15.23
N LYS A 193 -13.77 -10.28 -15.86
CA LYS A 193 -14.94 -10.83 -15.18
C LYS A 193 -14.54 -12.03 -14.32
N ASN A 194 -14.91 -12.01 -13.05
CA ASN A 194 -14.76 -13.11 -12.11
C ASN A 194 -15.85 -14.15 -12.36
N LEU A 195 -15.45 -15.41 -12.53
CA LEU A 195 -16.38 -16.53 -12.71
C LEU A 195 -16.50 -17.31 -11.40
N ALA A 196 -17.24 -16.73 -10.46
CA ALA A 196 -17.59 -17.34 -9.18
C ALA A 196 -16.37 -17.80 -8.37
N GLY A 197 -15.35 -16.95 -8.25
CA GLY A 197 -14.16 -17.18 -7.45
C GLY A 197 -13.15 -18.17 -8.06
N LYS A 198 -13.33 -18.58 -9.32
CA LYS A 198 -12.53 -19.69 -9.91
C LYS A 198 -11.61 -19.27 -11.03
N GLU A 199 -12.07 -18.40 -11.91
CA GLU A 199 -11.28 -17.88 -13.02
C GLU A 199 -11.67 -16.46 -13.36
N PHE A 200 -10.76 -15.76 -14.04
CA PHE A 200 -11.01 -14.46 -14.62
C PHE A 200 -10.91 -14.53 -16.14
N ILE A 201 -11.91 -13.97 -16.82
CA ILE A 201 -11.90 -13.82 -18.28
C ILE A 201 -11.92 -12.33 -18.65
N GLU A 202 -11.07 -11.94 -19.60
CA GLU A 202 -11.11 -10.57 -20.11
C GLU A 202 -12.34 -10.36 -21.00
N VAL A 203 -13.16 -9.37 -20.67
CA VAL A 203 -14.44 -9.10 -21.36
C VAL A 203 -14.46 -7.74 -22.06
N THR A 204 -13.38 -6.96 -21.97
CA THR A 204 -13.24 -5.58 -22.47
C THR A 204 -13.88 -5.35 -23.85
N ASP A 205 -13.54 -6.16 -24.85
CA ASP A 205 -14.03 -6.00 -26.23
C ASP A 205 -15.53 -6.30 -26.35
N SER A 206 -16.05 -7.22 -25.53
CA SER A 206 -17.46 -7.64 -25.57
C SER A 206 -18.42 -6.63 -24.95
N ILE A 207 -17.90 -5.78 -24.07
CA ILE A 207 -18.64 -4.74 -23.34
C ILE A 207 -18.32 -3.32 -23.85
N PHE A 208 -17.57 -3.18 -24.94
CA PHE A 208 -17.35 -1.91 -25.66
C PHE A 208 -16.67 -0.78 -24.86
N LEU A 209 -15.77 -1.11 -23.91
CA LEU A 209 -14.99 -0.09 -23.20
C LEU A 209 -13.86 0.48 -24.09
N GLU A 210 -14.06 1.67 -24.65
CA GLU A 210 -13.12 2.33 -25.57
C GLU A 210 -12.14 3.31 -24.88
N ALA A 211 -11.37 2.85 -23.88
CA ALA A 211 -10.40 3.66 -23.13
C ALA A 211 -8.91 3.31 -23.40
N PRO A 212 -8.44 3.16 -24.65
CA PRO A 212 -7.23 2.42 -24.98
C PRO A 212 -5.93 2.97 -24.36
N ASN A 213 -5.87 4.26 -24.02
CA ASN A 213 -4.67 4.91 -23.48
C ASN A 213 -4.65 5.02 -21.95
N SER A 214 -5.73 4.60 -21.28
CA SER A 214 -5.87 4.83 -19.84
C SER A 214 -4.79 4.10 -19.01
N ASN A 215 -4.42 4.75 -17.91
CA ASN A 215 -3.41 4.26 -16.96
C ASN A 215 -3.92 4.33 -15.50
N GLY A 216 -5.23 4.31 -15.30
CA GLY A 216 -5.92 4.26 -14.01
C GLY A 216 -7.43 4.38 -14.19
N GLY A 217 -8.21 3.78 -13.30
CA GLY A 217 -9.66 3.99 -13.30
C GLY A 217 -10.35 3.42 -12.08
N LEU A 218 -11.57 3.90 -11.84
CA LEU A 218 -12.39 3.58 -10.67
C LEU A 218 -13.82 3.21 -11.13
N TRP A 219 -14.48 2.40 -10.31
CA TRP A 219 -15.90 2.08 -10.39
C TRP A 219 -16.72 3.02 -9.53
N ALA A 220 -17.83 3.51 -10.06
CA ALA A 220 -18.82 4.31 -9.35
C ALA A 220 -20.14 4.33 -10.13
N ASP A 221 -21.30 4.57 -9.50
CA ASP A 221 -22.59 4.77 -10.20
C ASP A 221 -22.82 6.27 -10.45
N PHE A 222 -22.38 6.80 -11.61
CA PHE A 222 -22.40 8.24 -11.86
C PHE A 222 -23.77 8.76 -12.31
N ASN A 223 -24.62 7.89 -12.86
CA ASN A 223 -25.93 8.26 -13.42
C ASN A 223 -27.12 7.74 -12.59
N ASN A 224 -26.86 7.10 -11.46
CA ASN A 224 -27.87 6.55 -10.54
C ASN A 224 -28.84 5.58 -11.21
N ASP A 225 -28.39 4.85 -12.24
CA ASP A 225 -29.19 3.81 -12.88
C ASP A 225 -29.07 2.45 -12.17
N GLY A 226 -28.21 2.40 -11.16
CA GLY A 226 -27.93 1.24 -10.35
C GLY A 226 -26.90 0.30 -10.97
N TRP A 227 -26.25 0.64 -12.08
CA TRP A 227 -25.10 -0.09 -12.60
C TRP A 227 -23.81 0.67 -12.32
N LEU A 228 -22.72 -0.07 -12.17
CA LEU A 228 -21.42 0.56 -12.01
C LEU A 228 -20.91 1.05 -13.36
N ASP A 229 -20.52 2.31 -13.35
CA ASP A 229 -19.86 3.05 -14.40
C ASP A 229 -18.34 3.11 -14.13
N ILE A 230 -17.60 3.71 -15.05
CA ILE A 230 -16.15 3.83 -14.96
C ILE A 230 -15.72 5.26 -15.17
N ILE A 231 -14.84 5.75 -14.31
CA ILE A 231 -13.96 6.88 -14.64
C ILE A 231 -12.57 6.33 -15.00
N SER A 232 -12.11 6.59 -16.23
CA SER A 232 -10.75 6.32 -16.67
C SER A 232 -9.87 7.55 -16.47
N LYS A 233 -8.54 7.38 -16.45
CA LYS A 233 -7.54 8.44 -16.33
C LYS A 233 -6.48 8.35 -17.44
N ASP A 234 -5.97 9.46 -17.95
CA ASP A 234 -5.07 9.55 -19.12
C ASP A 234 -5.67 8.93 -20.41
N PRO A 235 -6.81 9.41 -20.93
CA PRO A 235 -7.53 10.63 -20.54
C PRO A 235 -8.63 10.43 -19.48
N GLU A 236 -9.04 11.51 -18.83
CA GLU A 236 -10.13 11.52 -17.86
C GLU A 236 -11.48 11.47 -18.55
N GLN A 237 -12.15 10.33 -18.48
CA GLN A 237 -13.40 10.07 -19.19
C GLN A 237 -14.32 9.21 -18.33
N ILE A 238 -15.62 9.52 -18.38
CA ILE A 238 -16.65 8.75 -17.70
C ILE A 238 -17.40 7.92 -18.73
N TYR A 239 -17.49 6.62 -18.47
CA TYR A 239 -18.21 5.64 -19.27
C TYR A 239 -19.36 5.07 -18.46
N VAL A 240 -20.59 5.26 -18.95
CA VAL A 240 -21.77 4.69 -18.30
C VAL A 240 -22.08 3.30 -18.84
N GLN A 241 -22.59 2.44 -17.97
CA GLN A 241 -23.02 1.09 -18.33
C GLN A 241 -24.50 1.05 -18.72
N GLU A 242 -24.80 0.72 -19.97
CA GLU A 242 -26.17 0.51 -20.46
C GLU A 242 -26.28 -0.87 -21.12
N ASP A 243 -27.23 -1.69 -20.66
CA ASP A 243 -27.48 -3.05 -21.16
C ASP A 243 -26.21 -3.93 -21.24
N GLY A 244 -25.33 -3.81 -20.22
CA GLY A 244 -24.07 -4.56 -20.12
C GLY A 244 -22.97 -4.08 -21.05
N LYS A 245 -23.08 -2.86 -21.59
CA LYS A 245 -22.08 -2.21 -22.46
C LYS A 245 -21.72 -0.83 -21.95
N PHE A 246 -20.49 -0.42 -22.16
CA PHE A 246 -19.99 0.88 -21.79
C PHE A 246 -20.07 1.87 -22.95
N GLN A 247 -20.50 3.09 -22.67
CA GLN A 247 -20.47 4.20 -23.61
C GLN A 247 -19.97 5.47 -22.94
N LEU A 248 -19.27 6.31 -23.69
CA LEU A 248 -18.75 7.58 -23.18
C LEU A 248 -19.90 8.52 -22.80
N LEU A 249 -19.99 8.88 -21.52
CA LEU A 249 -20.90 9.90 -21.01
C LEU A 249 -20.24 11.29 -21.05
N ALA A 250 -19.04 11.40 -20.47
CA ALA A 250 -18.37 12.67 -20.27
C ALA A 250 -16.88 12.59 -20.56
N ASN A 251 -16.32 13.69 -21.07
CA ASN A 251 -14.89 13.86 -21.28
C ASN A 251 -14.40 15.00 -20.40
N LEU A 252 -13.64 14.65 -19.36
CA LEU A 252 -13.06 15.56 -18.38
C LEU A 252 -11.58 15.85 -18.69
N ASP A 253 -11.05 15.32 -19.80
CA ASP A 253 -9.65 15.43 -20.19
C ASP A 253 -9.22 16.89 -20.35
N ASN A 254 -8.50 17.34 -19.33
CA ASN A 254 -7.94 18.67 -19.22
C ASN A 254 -6.62 18.83 -20.00
N LYS A 255 -6.20 17.79 -20.74
CA LYS A 255 -4.96 17.70 -21.52
C LYS A 255 -3.70 17.81 -20.67
N VAL A 256 -3.81 17.52 -19.39
CA VAL A 256 -2.69 17.45 -18.47
C VAL A 256 -2.59 16.09 -17.79
N SER A 257 -1.46 15.82 -17.12
CA SER A 257 -1.26 14.54 -16.44
C SER A 257 -2.00 14.56 -15.11
N THR A 258 -2.99 13.68 -14.95
CA THR A 258 -3.62 13.38 -13.66
C THR A 258 -2.91 12.18 -13.05
N GLU A 259 -2.80 12.05 -11.73
CA GLU A 259 -2.23 10.85 -11.08
C GLU A 259 -3.14 10.18 -10.05
N GLY A 260 -4.00 10.96 -9.40
CA GLY A 260 -5.05 10.46 -8.51
C GLY A 260 -6.43 10.91 -8.96
N VAL A 261 -7.42 10.04 -8.77
CA VAL A 261 -8.84 10.33 -8.91
C VAL A 261 -9.54 9.88 -7.63
N ALA A 262 -10.50 10.66 -7.14
CA ALA A 262 -11.43 10.26 -6.08
C ALA A 262 -12.85 10.69 -6.46
N VAL A 263 -13.81 9.90 -6.01
CA VAL A 263 -15.24 10.04 -6.32
C VAL A 263 -16.03 10.05 -5.01
N GLY A 264 -17.05 10.90 -4.93
CA GLY A 264 -17.95 11.01 -3.77
C GLY A 264 -18.98 12.10 -3.96
N ASP A 265 -20.14 12.00 -3.30
CA ASP A 265 -21.12 13.09 -3.23
C ASP A 265 -20.67 14.08 -2.14
N VAL A 266 -19.91 15.11 -2.53
CA VAL A 266 -19.31 16.07 -1.59
C VAL A 266 -20.22 17.26 -1.31
N ASN A 267 -21.26 17.46 -2.12
CA ASN A 267 -22.17 18.59 -1.99
C ASN A 267 -23.59 18.18 -1.53
N ASN A 268 -23.78 16.88 -1.25
CA ASN A 268 -25.00 16.25 -0.79
C ASN A 268 -26.21 16.46 -1.73
N ASP A 269 -25.98 16.56 -3.05
CA ASP A 269 -27.06 16.68 -4.05
C ASP A 269 -27.52 15.34 -4.62
N GLY A 270 -26.96 14.23 -4.12
CA GLY A 270 -27.28 12.87 -4.52
C GLY A 270 -26.65 12.49 -5.85
N TRP A 271 -25.54 13.10 -6.24
CA TRP A 271 -24.79 12.74 -7.42
C TRP A 271 -23.29 12.69 -7.12
N LEU A 272 -22.63 11.64 -7.59
CA LEU A 272 -21.20 11.49 -7.36
C LEU A 272 -20.39 12.51 -8.17
N ASP A 273 -19.61 13.30 -7.44
CA ASP A 273 -18.66 14.28 -7.98
C ASP A 273 -17.26 13.67 -8.14
N VAL A 274 -16.40 14.36 -8.88
CA VAL A 274 -15.06 13.87 -9.23
C VAL A 274 -13.98 14.88 -8.87
N TYR A 275 -12.97 14.44 -8.12
CA TYR A 275 -11.74 15.18 -7.88
C TYR A 275 -10.56 14.57 -8.65
N LEU A 276 -9.81 15.41 -9.35
CA LEU A 276 -8.62 15.05 -10.12
C LEU A 276 -7.37 15.70 -9.52
N ALA A 277 -6.48 14.89 -8.97
CA ALA A 277 -5.15 15.33 -8.52
C ALA A 277 -4.20 15.44 -9.72
N ASN A 278 -3.99 16.66 -10.19
CA ASN A 278 -3.20 16.98 -11.37
C ASN A 278 -1.71 17.11 -11.01
N TYR A 279 -0.86 16.50 -11.84
CA TYR A 279 0.53 16.27 -11.51
C TYR A 279 1.47 17.36 -12.06
N GLU A 280 2.16 17.10 -13.17
CA GLU A 280 3.09 18.05 -13.76
C GLU A 280 3.03 17.99 -15.29
N SER A 281 3.27 19.15 -15.92
CA SER A 281 3.51 19.26 -17.35
C SER A 281 5.00 19.49 -17.61
N ARG A 282 5.50 18.89 -18.69
CA ARG A 282 6.88 19.03 -19.18
C ARG A 282 6.91 19.58 -20.59
N GLN A 283 6.07 20.58 -20.86
CA GLN A 283 6.20 21.35 -22.11
C GLN A 283 7.55 22.07 -22.09
N ASP A 284 8.19 22.21 -23.26
CA ASP A 284 9.46 22.94 -23.46
C ASP A 284 10.71 22.56 -22.62
N GLY A 285 10.62 21.55 -21.75
CA GLY A 285 11.71 21.11 -20.88
C GLY A 285 11.69 21.75 -19.48
N THR A 286 10.73 22.63 -19.19
CA THR A 286 10.44 23.13 -17.83
C THR A 286 9.37 22.28 -17.16
N ILE A 287 9.47 22.10 -15.84
CA ILE A 287 8.42 21.44 -15.04
C ILE A 287 7.45 22.51 -14.58
N LYS A 288 6.17 22.36 -14.91
CA LYS A 288 5.08 23.20 -14.42
C LYS A 288 4.09 22.33 -13.65
N TYR A 289 3.84 22.68 -12.39
CA TYR A 289 2.78 22.07 -11.58
C TYR A 289 1.41 22.62 -11.99
N LEU A 290 0.38 21.84 -11.78
CA LEU A 290 -0.93 22.03 -12.38
C LEU A 290 -1.97 22.02 -11.28
N SER A 291 -2.91 22.95 -11.33
CA SER A 291 -3.99 22.99 -10.35
C SER A 291 -4.81 21.73 -10.48
N ASP A 292 -5.14 21.11 -9.35
CA ASP A 292 -6.16 20.07 -9.29
C ASP A 292 -7.49 20.59 -9.84
N GLN A 293 -8.34 19.65 -10.25
CA GLN A 293 -9.65 19.99 -10.77
C GLN A 293 -10.74 19.21 -10.06
N PHE A 294 -11.86 19.87 -9.86
CA PHE A 294 -13.06 19.31 -9.27
C PHE A 294 -14.23 19.49 -10.23
N TYR A 295 -14.98 18.41 -10.44
CA TYR A 295 -16.10 18.36 -11.35
C TYR A 295 -17.36 17.97 -10.59
N VAL A 296 -18.36 18.85 -10.65
CA VAL A 296 -19.68 18.60 -10.09
C VAL A 296 -20.54 17.89 -11.12
N ASN A 297 -21.15 16.78 -10.71
CA ASN A 297 -22.13 16.05 -11.49
C ASN A 297 -23.49 16.76 -11.44
N LYS A 298 -24.11 16.95 -12.60
CA LYS A 298 -25.44 17.53 -12.71
C LYS A 298 -26.40 16.48 -13.24
N ASN A 299 -27.08 15.83 -12.30
CA ASN A 299 -28.19 14.93 -12.56
C ASN A 299 -27.80 13.69 -13.39
N GLY A 300 -26.55 13.23 -13.32
CA GLY A 300 -26.09 12.03 -14.03
C GLY A 300 -25.83 12.22 -15.53
N GLU A 301 -26.06 13.43 -16.06
CA GLU A 301 -25.97 13.70 -17.50
C GLU A 301 -24.70 14.47 -17.89
N LYS A 302 -24.22 15.36 -17.00
CA LYS A 302 -23.17 16.33 -17.31
C LYS A 302 -22.30 16.63 -16.11
N PHE A 303 -21.03 16.90 -16.39
CA PHE A 303 -20.04 17.30 -15.38
C PHE A 303 -19.55 18.71 -15.68
N TYR A 304 -19.42 19.52 -14.64
CA TYR A 304 -18.96 20.90 -14.73
C TYR A 304 -17.74 21.11 -13.85
N GLU A 305 -16.66 21.62 -14.44
CA GLU A 305 -15.50 22.07 -13.68
C GLU A 305 -15.93 23.19 -12.72
N ALA A 306 -15.66 23.00 -11.43
CA ALA A 306 -16.21 23.78 -10.34
C ALA A 306 -15.16 24.18 -9.30
N SER A 307 -13.85 24.00 -9.55
CA SER A 307 -12.81 24.22 -8.53
C SER A 307 -12.84 25.62 -7.94
N GLU A 308 -13.00 26.66 -8.79
CA GLU A 308 -13.12 28.06 -8.31
C GLU A 308 -14.38 28.26 -7.47
N ARG A 309 -15.50 27.64 -7.88
CA ARG A 309 -16.78 27.76 -7.17
C ARG A 309 -16.75 27.02 -5.83
N ALA A 310 -16.02 25.92 -5.75
CA ALA A 310 -15.87 25.08 -4.57
C ALA A 310 -14.78 25.60 -3.61
N ASP A 311 -14.20 26.77 -3.86
CA ASP A 311 -13.10 27.34 -3.07
C ASP A 311 -11.85 26.43 -2.96
N LEU A 312 -11.68 25.50 -3.91
CA LEU A 312 -10.48 24.64 -4.07
C LEU A 312 -9.32 25.44 -4.67
N TYR A 313 -8.92 26.48 -3.94
CA TYR A 313 -7.89 27.41 -4.34
C TYR A 313 -6.57 27.14 -3.62
N SER A 314 -5.56 26.71 -4.39
CA SER A 314 -4.16 26.83 -3.97
C SER A 314 -3.50 28.01 -4.70
N PRO A 315 -2.89 28.97 -3.97
CA PRO A 315 -2.16 30.07 -4.59
C PRO A 315 -1.06 29.61 -5.55
N GLU A 316 -0.42 28.49 -5.22
CA GLU A 316 0.62 27.84 -6.03
C GLU A 316 0.20 26.39 -6.31
N PRO A 317 0.04 26.00 -7.59
CA PRO A 317 -0.24 24.62 -7.95
C PRO A 317 0.85 23.66 -7.46
N MET A 318 0.43 22.48 -6.99
CA MET A 318 1.34 21.43 -6.52
C MET A 318 1.33 20.23 -7.48
N ALA A 319 2.26 19.30 -7.29
CA ALA A 319 2.34 18.09 -8.11
C ALA A 319 1.46 16.98 -7.52
N GLY A 320 0.14 17.11 -7.68
CA GLY A 320 -0.86 16.14 -7.23
C GLY A 320 -0.56 14.73 -7.73
N ARG A 321 -0.47 13.77 -6.81
CA ARG A 321 -0.03 12.40 -7.11
C ARG A 321 -1.02 11.34 -6.69
N GLY A 322 -1.72 11.55 -5.58
CA GLY A 322 -2.76 10.66 -5.11
C GLY A 322 -3.83 11.43 -4.36
N VAL A 323 -5.02 10.85 -4.28
CA VAL A 323 -6.17 11.44 -3.58
C VAL A 323 -7.04 10.33 -3.00
N ASN A 324 -7.72 10.65 -1.91
CA ASN A 324 -8.80 9.86 -1.33
C ASN A 324 -9.76 10.81 -0.59
N MET A 325 -10.94 10.30 -0.26
CA MET A 325 -11.96 11.03 0.50
C MET A 325 -12.29 10.30 1.79
N CYS A 326 -12.56 11.06 2.86
CA CYS A 326 -12.91 10.56 4.17
C CYS A 326 -13.70 11.64 4.92
N ASP A 327 -14.71 11.24 5.69
CA ASP A 327 -15.33 12.13 6.70
C ASP A 327 -14.44 12.06 7.95
N PHE A 328 -13.29 12.75 7.91
CA PHE A 328 -12.21 12.55 8.89
C PHE A 328 -12.57 13.14 10.25
N ASP A 329 -13.39 14.20 10.28
CA ASP A 329 -13.80 14.90 11.48
C ASP A 329 -15.19 14.50 12.02
N LYS A 330 -15.87 13.60 11.30
CA LYS A 330 -17.14 12.97 11.66
C LYS A 330 -18.32 13.96 11.67
N ASP A 331 -18.25 15.03 10.90
CA ASP A 331 -19.35 16.00 10.78
C ASP A 331 -20.45 15.57 9.81
N GLY A 332 -20.17 14.58 8.97
CA GLY A 332 -21.12 13.95 8.07
C GLY A 332 -20.91 14.25 6.59
N ASP A 333 -19.88 15.02 6.23
CA ASP A 333 -19.51 15.24 4.84
C ASP A 333 -18.11 14.71 4.49
N LEU A 334 -17.88 14.51 3.19
CA LEU A 334 -16.61 13.98 2.70
C LEU A 334 -15.60 15.09 2.50
N ASP A 335 -14.44 14.95 3.16
CA ASP A 335 -13.26 15.76 2.94
C ASP A 335 -12.31 15.12 1.93
N ILE A 336 -11.37 15.91 1.40
CA ILE A 336 -10.44 15.46 0.37
C ILE A 336 -9.00 15.58 0.86
N TYR A 337 -8.28 14.46 0.93
CA TYR A 337 -6.85 14.45 1.21
C TYR A 337 -6.04 14.23 -0.08
N VAL A 338 -5.12 15.15 -0.38
CA VAL A 338 -4.29 15.12 -1.59
C VAL A 338 -2.83 14.90 -1.24
N SER A 339 -2.28 13.82 -1.79
CA SER A 339 -0.86 13.50 -1.75
C SER A 339 -0.13 14.27 -2.84
N ASN A 340 0.74 15.20 -2.43
CA ASN A 340 1.55 15.99 -3.35
C ASN A 340 2.99 15.46 -3.42
N TYR A 341 3.51 15.36 -4.63
CA TYR A 341 4.88 14.94 -4.89
C TYR A 341 5.82 16.15 -4.95
N ARG A 342 7.08 15.94 -5.37
CA ARG A 342 8.05 17.02 -5.63
C ARG A 342 8.45 17.90 -4.42
N LEU A 343 8.45 17.35 -3.20
CA LEU A 343 8.80 18.11 -1.98
C LEU A 343 7.78 19.22 -1.68
N CYS A 344 6.54 19.02 -2.11
CA CYS A 344 5.41 19.90 -1.86
C CYS A 344 4.61 19.44 -0.64
N GLU A 345 3.98 20.38 0.05
CA GLU A 345 3.03 20.08 1.14
C GLU A 345 1.85 19.26 0.62
N ASN A 346 1.31 18.37 1.44
CA ASN A 346 0.03 17.72 1.14
C ASN A 346 -1.14 18.68 1.44
N PHE A 347 -2.30 18.42 0.83
CA PHE A 347 -3.53 19.18 1.10
C PHE A 347 -4.56 18.33 1.84
N LEU A 348 -5.35 18.99 2.67
CA LEU A 348 -6.55 18.45 3.31
C LEU A 348 -7.63 19.51 3.14
N TRP A 349 -8.51 19.29 2.19
CA TRP A 349 -9.65 20.15 1.92
C TRP A 349 -10.79 19.75 2.85
N GLU A 350 -10.93 20.50 3.95
CA GLU A 350 -12.07 20.42 4.90
C GLU A 350 -13.30 20.97 4.17
N ASN A 351 -14.34 20.16 4.04
CA ASN A 351 -15.61 20.52 3.43
C ASN A 351 -16.53 21.18 4.49
N ASP A 352 -17.44 22.05 4.06
CA ASP A 352 -18.40 22.73 4.95
C ASP A 352 -19.82 22.14 4.86
N GLY A 353 -19.93 20.94 4.30
CA GLY A 353 -21.18 20.25 3.98
C GLY A 353 -21.91 20.74 2.73
N SER A 354 -21.46 21.83 2.09
CA SER A 354 -22.08 22.39 0.88
C SER A 354 -21.24 22.23 -0.39
N GLY A 355 -20.10 21.53 -0.30
CA GLY A 355 -19.14 21.37 -1.39
C GLY A 355 -18.22 22.59 -1.55
N HIS A 356 -18.10 23.42 -0.51
CA HIS A 356 -17.10 24.48 -0.41
C HIS A 356 -15.98 24.04 0.53
N PHE A 357 -14.74 24.28 0.13
CA PHE A 357 -13.58 23.68 0.79
C PHE A 357 -12.61 24.71 1.35
N GLN A 358 -11.90 24.32 2.41
CA GLN A 358 -10.74 25.04 2.92
C GLN A 358 -9.55 24.10 3.14
N ASN A 359 -8.36 24.47 2.67
CA ASN A 359 -7.16 23.70 3.02
C ASN A 359 -6.82 23.87 4.51
N LYS A 360 -6.84 22.76 5.26
CA LYS A 360 -6.52 22.67 6.69
C LYS A 360 -5.35 21.74 6.99
N ALA A 361 -4.58 21.32 5.98
CA ALA A 361 -3.47 20.39 6.18
C ALA A 361 -2.47 20.88 7.23
N GLU A 362 -2.08 22.16 7.20
CA GLU A 362 -1.19 22.74 8.20
C GLU A 362 -1.83 22.81 9.59
N LYS A 363 -3.12 23.17 9.69
CA LYS A 363 -3.88 23.27 10.96
C LYS A 363 -3.84 21.94 11.72
N PHE A 364 -4.02 20.84 11.01
CA PHE A 364 -4.07 19.49 11.59
C PHE A 364 -2.71 18.76 11.56
N GLY A 365 -1.64 19.37 11.04
CA GLY A 365 -0.32 18.72 10.96
C GLY A 365 -0.21 17.63 9.88
N LEU A 366 -1.14 17.62 8.93
CA LEU A 366 -1.24 16.62 7.85
C LEU A 366 -0.58 17.08 6.55
N ALA A 367 -0.07 18.31 6.49
CA ALA A 367 0.72 18.81 5.35
C ALA A 367 2.06 18.04 5.16
N GLY A 368 2.56 17.39 6.21
CA GLY A 368 3.90 16.81 6.31
C GLY A 368 4.75 17.56 7.35
N ASN A 369 6.08 17.37 7.31
CA ASN A 369 7.01 18.19 8.10
C ASN A 369 7.85 19.06 7.17
N GLU A 370 7.75 20.37 7.30
CA GLU A 370 8.54 21.32 6.50
C GLU A 370 10.00 21.39 6.98
N THR A 371 10.94 21.45 6.05
CA THR A 371 12.36 21.71 6.33
C THR A 371 12.99 22.50 5.18
N ASP A 372 13.38 23.75 5.43
CA ASP A 372 14.04 24.65 4.47
C ASP A 372 13.24 24.87 3.15
N GLY A 373 11.92 24.92 3.26
CA GLY A 373 10.95 25.04 2.17
C GLY A 373 10.58 23.72 1.50
N TRP A 374 11.04 22.59 2.03
CA TRP A 374 10.84 21.26 1.45
C TRP A 374 9.98 20.36 2.33
N TRP A 375 9.18 19.53 1.68
CA TRP A 375 8.27 18.56 2.30
C TRP A 375 8.56 17.13 1.80
N GLY A 376 7.52 16.29 1.76
CA GLY A 376 7.55 14.93 1.26
C GLY A 376 7.48 14.78 -0.26
N HIS A 377 7.78 13.56 -0.70
CA HIS A 377 7.47 13.09 -2.05
C HIS A 377 6.30 12.12 -1.95
N THR A 378 5.14 12.61 -1.52
CA THR A 378 3.99 11.75 -1.23
C THR A 378 3.43 11.16 -2.53
N ILE A 379 3.22 9.85 -2.56
CA ILE A 379 2.68 9.14 -3.71
C ILE A 379 1.23 8.74 -3.45
N GLY A 380 1.01 7.75 -2.58
CA GLY A 380 -0.30 7.25 -2.21
C GLY A 380 -0.56 7.45 -0.72
N SER A 381 -1.83 7.55 -0.37
CA SER A 381 -2.33 7.64 1.00
C SER A 381 -3.67 6.94 1.13
N GLN A 382 -4.02 6.54 2.35
CA GLN A 382 -5.31 5.92 2.66
C GLN A 382 -5.67 6.13 4.14
N TRP A 383 -6.92 6.53 4.39
CA TRP A 383 -7.53 6.59 5.72
C TRP A 383 -7.97 5.22 6.20
N ALA A 384 -7.84 4.98 7.51
CA ALA A 384 -8.29 3.76 8.20
C ALA A 384 -8.38 4.03 9.70
N ASP A 385 -9.20 3.26 10.42
CA ASP A 385 -9.16 3.18 11.90
C ASP A 385 -8.18 2.04 12.27
N ILE A 386 -6.95 2.39 12.66
CA ILE A 386 -5.84 1.43 12.80
C ILE A 386 -5.77 0.80 14.19
N ASP A 387 -6.37 1.43 15.19
CA ASP A 387 -6.33 1.00 16.59
C ASP A 387 -7.72 0.67 17.16
N SER A 388 -8.78 0.81 16.36
CA SER A 388 -10.17 0.50 16.70
C SER A 388 -10.76 1.42 17.77
N ASP A 389 -10.30 2.67 17.84
CA ASP A 389 -10.85 3.72 18.71
C ASP A 389 -12.04 4.46 18.07
N GLY A 390 -12.25 4.22 16.78
CA GLY A 390 -13.36 4.71 15.98
C GLY A 390 -13.12 6.07 15.35
N ASP A 391 -11.95 6.69 15.46
CA ASP A 391 -11.51 7.81 14.62
C ASP A 391 -10.68 7.37 13.40
N TRP A 392 -10.36 8.34 12.55
CA TRP A 392 -9.72 8.08 11.26
C TRP A 392 -8.25 8.47 11.32
N ASP A 393 -7.38 7.49 11.17
CA ASP A 393 -5.95 7.64 10.99
C ASP A 393 -5.57 7.72 9.51
N LEU A 394 -4.35 8.19 9.25
CA LEU A 394 -3.87 8.37 7.88
C LEU A 394 -2.46 7.82 7.69
N LEU A 395 -2.27 6.97 6.67
CA LEU A 395 -0.93 6.66 6.17
C LEU A 395 -0.61 7.48 4.91
N THR A 396 0.59 8.07 4.87
CA THR A 396 1.15 8.69 3.67
C THR A 396 2.43 7.97 3.24
N CYS A 397 2.46 7.48 2.00
CA CYS A 397 3.62 6.82 1.42
C CYS A 397 4.52 7.84 0.70
N ASN A 398 5.78 7.95 1.12
CA ASN A 398 6.72 8.92 0.58
C ASN A 398 7.89 8.26 -0.16
N LEU A 399 8.32 8.87 -1.27
CA LEU A 399 9.59 8.57 -1.91
C LEU A 399 10.73 9.37 -1.26
N ALA A 400 11.27 8.83 -0.18
CA ALA A 400 12.26 9.48 0.65
C ALA A 400 13.68 8.97 0.31
N HIS A 401 14.31 9.58 -0.70
CA HIS A 401 15.68 9.23 -1.09
C HIS A 401 16.66 9.40 0.08
N PRO A 402 17.58 8.44 0.33
CA PRO A 402 18.60 8.57 1.39
C PRO A 402 19.44 9.85 1.31
N ARG A 403 19.60 10.41 0.10
CA ARG A 403 20.30 11.69 -0.12
C ARG A 403 19.53 12.93 0.39
N TYR A 404 18.20 12.82 0.52
CA TYR A 404 17.30 13.92 0.85
C TYR A 404 16.58 13.70 2.18
N ILE A 405 16.91 12.62 2.90
CA ILE A 405 16.18 12.17 4.09
C ILE A 405 16.23 13.14 5.28
N ASP A 406 17.14 14.12 5.22
CA ASP A 406 17.30 15.15 6.24
C ASP A 406 16.26 16.27 6.10
N PHE A 407 15.66 16.43 4.92
CA PHE A 407 14.68 17.48 4.64
C PHE A 407 13.43 16.98 3.87
N SER A 408 13.39 15.70 3.49
CA SER A 408 12.25 15.07 2.82
C SER A 408 11.55 14.10 3.77
N ASN A 409 10.22 14.19 3.83
CA ASN A 409 9.44 13.35 4.72
C ASN A 409 9.57 11.86 4.34
N LYS A 410 9.69 11.01 5.35
CA LYS A 410 9.54 9.56 5.24
C LYS A 410 8.07 9.22 5.08
N THR A 411 7.74 7.94 4.88
CA THR A 411 6.37 7.48 5.15
C THR A 411 5.95 7.97 6.54
N MET A 412 4.72 8.42 6.69
CA MET A 412 4.17 8.87 7.96
C MET A 412 2.91 8.07 8.24
N LEU A 413 2.73 7.65 9.49
CA LEU A 413 1.52 6.99 9.98
C LEU A 413 0.96 7.92 11.05
N TYR A 414 -0.05 8.69 10.69
CA TYR A 414 -0.68 9.65 11.57
C TYR A 414 -1.77 8.95 12.38
N GLU A 415 -1.49 8.75 13.66
CA GLU A 415 -2.50 8.40 14.66
C GLU A 415 -3.32 9.64 14.97
N ASN A 416 -4.64 9.50 14.94
CA ASN A 416 -5.57 10.55 15.31
C ASN A 416 -6.05 10.29 16.74
N GLU A 417 -6.04 11.32 17.58
CA GLU A 417 -6.71 11.27 18.88
C GLU A 417 -7.59 12.51 19.00
N ASN A 418 -8.85 12.42 18.56
CA ASN A 418 -9.80 13.54 18.58
C ASN A 418 -9.33 14.78 17.79
N LEU A 419 -8.91 14.59 16.54
CA LEU A 419 -8.37 15.59 15.60
C LEU A 419 -6.98 16.13 15.96
N GLU A 420 -6.29 15.48 16.90
CA GLU A 420 -4.87 15.69 17.15
C GLU A 420 -4.06 14.58 16.45
N PHE A 421 -3.45 14.91 15.32
CA PHE A 421 -2.67 13.93 14.54
C PHE A 421 -1.20 13.89 14.94
N ARG A 422 -0.65 12.68 15.06
CA ARG A 422 0.77 12.46 15.39
C ARG A 422 1.38 11.37 14.50
N ASP A 423 2.54 11.65 13.91
CA ASP A 423 3.31 10.59 13.22
C ASP A 423 3.87 9.59 14.23
N ILE A 424 3.40 8.34 14.14
CA ILE A 424 3.79 7.20 14.97
C ILE A 424 4.57 6.13 14.21
N ARG A 425 4.98 6.38 12.96
CA ARG A 425 5.54 5.33 12.08
C ARG A 425 6.66 4.53 12.76
N ALA A 426 7.59 5.21 13.43
CA ALA A 426 8.74 4.55 14.02
C ALA A 426 8.36 3.73 15.26
N GLU A 427 7.49 4.27 16.11
CA GLU A 427 6.92 3.65 17.29
C GLU A 427 6.11 2.41 16.92
N ALA A 428 5.31 2.52 15.86
CA ALA A 428 4.47 1.46 15.32
C ALA A 428 5.25 0.34 14.61
N GLY A 429 6.58 0.48 14.43
CA GLY A 429 7.39 -0.59 13.83
C GLY A 429 7.45 -0.58 12.30
N ILE A 430 6.84 0.40 11.63
CA ILE A 430 6.83 0.51 10.17
C ILE A 430 8.22 0.96 9.67
N LYS A 431 8.89 0.08 8.91
CA LYS A 431 10.26 0.33 8.46
C LYS A 431 10.31 1.46 7.44
N PHE A 432 11.39 2.22 7.49
CA PHE A 432 11.79 3.10 6.41
C PHE A 432 12.11 2.27 5.17
N ALA A 433 11.47 2.62 4.05
CA ALA A 433 11.89 2.23 2.72
C ALA A 433 11.90 3.48 1.84
N GLU A 434 12.91 3.60 0.98
CA GLU A 434 13.10 4.74 0.09
C GLU A 434 11.89 5.05 -0.82
N THR A 435 11.09 4.04 -1.14
CA THR A 435 10.17 4.07 -2.28
C THR A 435 8.79 3.51 -1.96
N HIS A 436 8.31 3.67 -0.72
CA HIS A 436 6.91 3.35 -0.44
C HIS A 436 6.01 4.14 -1.40
N SER A 437 5.01 3.47 -1.97
CA SER A 437 4.18 4.04 -3.05
C SER A 437 2.71 4.00 -2.70
N GLU A 438 2.10 2.82 -2.73
CA GLU A 438 0.65 2.65 -2.47
C GLU A 438 0.40 1.79 -1.23
N PRO A 439 -0.40 2.28 -0.27
CA PRO A 439 -0.89 1.48 0.85
C PRO A 439 -2.19 0.75 0.54
N CYS A 440 -2.46 -0.29 1.32
CA CYS A 440 -3.69 -1.07 1.33
C CYS A 440 -3.95 -1.55 2.76
N TRP A 441 -4.99 -1.03 3.38
CA TRP A 441 -5.51 -1.51 4.66
C TRP A 441 -6.55 -2.61 4.44
N ALA A 442 -6.42 -3.72 5.17
CA ALA A 442 -7.39 -4.81 5.23
C ALA A 442 -7.13 -5.67 6.47
N ASP A 443 -8.14 -6.36 6.99
CA ASP A 443 -7.99 -7.36 8.05
C ASP A 443 -7.68 -8.72 7.39
N PHE A 444 -6.39 -9.10 7.29
CA PHE A 444 -6.01 -10.30 6.52
C PHE A 444 -6.02 -11.59 7.36
N ASN A 445 -6.13 -11.48 8.68
CA ASN A 445 -6.17 -12.62 9.59
C ASN A 445 -7.47 -12.70 10.39
N ASN A 446 -8.46 -11.88 10.04
CA ASN A 446 -9.79 -11.79 10.63
C ASN A 446 -9.79 -11.51 12.14
N ASP A 447 -8.74 -10.87 12.67
CA ASP A 447 -8.63 -10.61 14.11
C ASP A 447 -9.35 -9.32 14.55
N GLY A 448 -9.88 -8.55 13.60
CA GLY A 448 -10.61 -7.30 13.78
C GLY A 448 -9.77 -6.05 13.60
N TYR A 449 -8.44 -6.17 13.58
CA TYR A 449 -7.52 -5.06 13.40
C TYR A 449 -7.06 -4.96 11.94
N LEU A 450 -6.96 -3.74 11.41
CA LEU A 450 -6.49 -3.54 10.04
C LEU A 450 -4.96 -3.77 9.96
N ASP A 451 -4.56 -4.64 9.04
CA ASP A 451 -3.19 -4.87 8.61
C ASP A 451 -2.81 -3.96 7.46
N LEU A 452 -1.51 -3.77 7.25
CA LEU A 452 -0.98 -2.85 6.25
C LEU A 452 -0.13 -3.55 5.19
N TYR A 453 -0.56 -3.49 3.94
CA TYR A 453 0.30 -3.79 2.79
C TYR A 453 0.78 -2.51 2.11
N ILE A 454 2.09 -2.39 1.86
CA ILE A 454 2.69 -1.24 1.15
C ILE A 454 3.50 -1.72 -0.04
N THR A 455 3.19 -1.19 -1.22
CA THR A 455 4.01 -1.40 -2.43
C THR A 455 5.26 -0.52 -2.44
N CYS A 456 6.27 -0.94 -3.19
CA CYS A 456 7.43 -0.11 -3.49
C CYS A 456 7.73 -0.04 -4.98
N VAL A 457 8.10 1.15 -5.46
CA VAL A 457 8.50 1.39 -6.86
C VAL A 457 9.99 1.14 -7.10
N TYR A 458 10.34 0.83 -8.34
CA TYR A 458 11.64 0.38 -8.88
C TYR A 458 11.90 -1.14 -8.85
N PRO A 459 12.59 -1.70 -9.88
CA PRO A 459 12.75 -3.15 -10.09
C PRO A 459 13.27 -4.00 -8.92
N GLN A 460 14.00 -3.40 -7.98
CA GLN A 460 14.63 -4.11 -6.87
C GLN A 460 14.00 -3.79 -5.51
N ARG A 461 13.01 -2.90 -5.47
CA ARG A 461 12.38 -2.48 -4.22
C ARG A 461 11.19 -3.39 -3.93
N ARG A 462 11.22 -4.03 -2.77
CA ARG A 462 10.20 -4.99 -2.34
C ARG A 462 9.02 -4.30 -1.66
N SER A 463 7.85 -4.90 -1.75
CA SER A 463 6.70 -4.57 -0.90
C SER A 463 6.93 -4.98 0.56
N PHE A 464 5.99 -4.58 1.41
CA PHE A 464 5.90 -4.95 2.81
C PHE A 464 4.47 -5.36 3.15
N LEU A 465 4.29 -6.47 3.86
CA LEU A 465 3.07 -6.79 4.61
C LEU A 465 3.38 -6.70 6.10
N TYR A 466 2.63 -5.86 6.79
CA TYR A 466 2.72 -5.59 8.21
C TYR A 466 1.45 -6.09 8.88
N LEU A 467 1.57 -7.09 9.76
CA LEU A 467 0.45 -7.54 10.57
C LEU A 467 0.33 -6.65 11.80
N ASN A 468 -0.86 -6.15 12.09
CA ASN A 468 -1.17 -5.43 13.32
C ASN A 468 -1.05 -6.40 14.51
N ASN A 469 -0.46 -5.95 15.61
CA ASN A 469 -0.32 -6.78 16.81
C ASN A 469 -1.38 -6.43 17.88
N ALA A 470 -2.34 -5.56 17.56
CA ALA A 470 -3.38 -5.08 18.47
C ALA A 470 -2.84 -4.35 19.72
N ASP A 471 -1.63 -3.77 19.61
CA ASP A 471 -0.94 -3.06 20.69
C ASP A 471 -0.29 -1.75 20.22
N GLY A 472 -0.75 -1.22 19.09
CA GLY A 472 -0.18 -0.05 18.42
C GLY A 472 1.11 -0.35 17.62
N THR A 473 1.54 -1.62 17.52
CA THR A 473 2.72 -2.01 16.76
C THR A 473 2.43 -2.99 15.64
N PHE A 474 3.32 -3.03 14.65
CA PHE A 474 3.21 -3.87 13.47
C PHE A 474 4.43 -4.78 13.27
N SER A 475 4.17 -5.97 12.74
CA SER A 475 5.18 -6.98 12.41
C SER A 475 5.35 -7.15 10.90
N ASP A 476 6.55 -6.94 10.36
CA ASP A 476 6.88 -7.26 8.95
C ASP A 476 6.86 -8.80 8.74
N VAL A 477 5.82 -9.30 8.10
CA VAL A 477 5.61 -10.73 7.79
C VAL A 477 5.82 -11.07 6.31
N THR A 478 6.15 -10.07 5.48
CA THR A 478 6.20 -10.11 4.00
C THR A 478 6.74 -11.39 3.37
N TYR A 479 7.87 -11.91 3.88
CA TYR A 479 8.48 -13.09 3.28
C TYR A 479 7.69 -14.36 3.57
N LEU A 480 7.34 -14.56 4.84
CA LEU A 480 6.67 -15.79 5.27
C LEU A 480 5.18 -15.78 4.90
N SER A 481 4.56 -14.62 4.78
CA SER A 481 3.21 -14.52 4.21
C SER A 481 3.18 -14.95 2.75
N GLY A 482 4.28 -14.80 2.01
CA GLY A 482 4.34 -15.11 0.57
C GLY A 482 3.96 -13.95 -0.35
N THR A 483 3.83 -12.73 0.20
CA THR A 483 3.34 -11.55 -0.53
C THR A 483 4.45 -10.61 -1.02
N ARG A 484 5.72 -11.04 -0.95
CA ARG A 484 6.85 -10.25 -1.45
C ARG A 484 6.73 -9.98 -2.95
N TYR A 485 6.51 -8.73 -3.30
CA TYR A 485 6.41 -8.24 -4.67
C TYR A 485 7.48 -7.18 -4.93
N PHE A 486 7.92 -7.00 -6.19
CA PHE A 486 8.92 -6.02 -6.57
C PHE A 486 8.40 -5.06 -7.64
N ASN A 487 8.70 -3.76 -7.51
CA ASN A 487 8.22 -2.70 -8.42
C ASN A 487 6.69 -2.62 -8.50
N GLY A 488 6.03 -2.53 -7.33
CA GLY A 488 4.59 -2.34 -7.21
C GLY A 488 4.21 -0.87 -7.38
N TRP A 489 3.15 -0.65 -8.16
CA TRP A 489 2.61 0.68 -8.50
C TRP A 489 1.15 0.84 -8.08
N GLY A 490 0.43 -0.26 -7.85
CA GLY A 490 -0.97 -0.27 -7.47
C GLY A 490 -1.25 -1.50 -6.61
N VAL A 491 -2.22 -1.37 -5.71
CA VAL A 491 -2.66 -2.46 -4.84
C VAL A 491 -4.09 -2.22 -4.37
N ALA A 492 -4.87 -3.29 -4.31
CA ALA A 492 -6.22 -3.29 -3.76
C ALA A 492 -6.58 -4.66 -3.17
N SER A 493 -7.51 -4.68 -2.21
CA SER A 493 -8.03 -5.88 -1.57
C SER A 493 -9.51 -6.13 -1.87
N SER A 494 -9.89 -7.42 -1.86
CA SER A 494 -11.26 -7.94 -1.97
C SER A 494 -11.24 -9.40 -1.52
N ASP A 495 -12.29 -9.89 -0.88
CA ASP A 495 -12.59 -11.33 -0.81
C ASP A 495 -13.19 -11.74 -2.16
N PHE A 496 -12.33 -12.22 -3.08
CA PHE A 496 -12.72 -12.39 -4.49
C PHE A 496 -13.50 -13.68 -4.75
N ASP A 497 -13.40 -14.67 -3.87
CA ASP A 497 -14.12 -15.95 -3.97
C ASP A 497 -15.21 -16.13 -2.90
N ASN A 498 -15.43 -15.10 -2.08
CA ASN A 498 -16.44 -15.03 -1.03
C ASN A 498 -16.28 -16.13 0.03
N ASP A 499 -15.03 -16.46 0.37
CA ASP A 499 -14.69 -17.48 1.38
C ASP A 499 -14.47 -16.91 2.79
N GLY A 500 -14.38 -15.58 2.90
CA GLY A 500 -14.16 -14.85 4.14
C GLY A 500 -12.71 -14.52 4.46
N ASP A 501 -11.75 -14.89 3.61
CA ASP A 501 -10.36 -14.49 3.75
C ASP A 501 -10.04 -13.37 2.74
N VAL A 502 -9.79 -12.14 3.21
CA VAL A 502 -9.53 -11.01 2.29
C VAL A 502 -8.26 -11.25 1.45
N ASP A 503 -8.38 -11.13 0.12
CA ASP A 503 -7.29 -11.32 -0.83
C ASP A 503 -6.61 -10.02 -1.25
N LEU A 504 -5.48 -10.16 -1.96
CA LEU A 504 -4.62 -9.04 -2.33
C LEU A 504 -4.24 -9.06 -3.81
N LEU A 505 -4.62 -8.01 -4.55
CA LEU A 505 -4.22 -7.79 -5.93
C LEU A 505 -3.15 -6.71 -6.03
N VAL A 506 -1.99 -7.06 -6.57
CA VAL A 506 -0.84 -6.14 -6.71
C VAL A 506 -0.52 -5.91 -8.18
N ALA A 507 -0.41 -4.64 -8.56
CA ALA A 507 -0.09 -4.18 -9.90
C ALA A 507 1.34 -3.62 -9.97
N GLY A 508 2.03 -3.87 -11.08
CA GLY A 508 3.33 -3.27 -11.40
C GLY A 508 3.90 -3.84 -12.69
N ASN A 509 5.08 -4.47 -12.63
CA ASN A 509 5.63 -5.18 -13.79
C ASN A 509 4.75 -6.35 -14.26
N LYS A 510 4.03 -6.98 -13.34
CA LYS A 510 3.05 -8.04 -13.58
C LYS A 510 1.88 -7.85 -12.61
N LEU A 511 0.66 -8.05 -13.05
CA LEU A 511 -0.46 -8.21 -12.13
C LEU A 511 -0.22 -9.48 -11.30
N THR A 512 -0.52 -9.48 -10.00
CA THR A 512 -0.43 -10.67 -9.15
C THR A 512 -1.58 -10.69 -8.16
N LEU A 513 -2.44 -11.71 -8.25
CA LEU A 513 -3.45 -12.03 -7.27
C LEU A 513 -2.86 -13.02 -6.26
N TYR A 514 -2.82 -12.58 -5.01
CA TYR A 514 -2.46 -13.39 -3.85
C TYR A 514 -3.74 -13.81 -3.14
N GLU A 515 -4.07 -15.09 -3.25
CA GLU A 515 -5.18 -15.72 -2.52
C GLU A 515 -4.76 -15.91 -1.07
N ASN A 516 -5.56 -15.41 -0.14
CA ASN A 516 -5.38 -15.61 1.28
C ASN A 516 -5.84 -17.03 1.65
N ARG A 517 -5.08 -17.72 2.49
CA ARG A 517 -5.38 -19.10 2.91
C ARG A 517 -5.16 -19.27 4.41
N THR A 518 -5.45 -18.21 5.14
CA THR A 518 -5.04 -18.09 6.54
C THR A 518 -5.96 -18.93 7.40
N ALA A 519 -5.48 -20.11 7.80
CA ALA A 519 -6.22 -20.95 8.74
C ALA A 519 -6.31 -20.25 10.11
N ASN A 520 -7.51 -19.79 10.45
CA ASN A 520 -7.85 -19.18 11.73
C ASN A 520 -9.28 -19.59 12.17
N ASP A 521 -9.59 -19.41 13.45
CA ASP A 521 -10.91 -19.73 14.03
C ASP A 521 -11.75 -18.45 14.25
N TYR A 522 -11.32 -17.31 13.69
CA TYR A 522 -12.09 -16.08 13.79
C TYR A 522 -13.30 -16.13 12.87
N ASN A 523 -14.28 -15.29 13.17
CA ASN A 523 -15.41 -15.08 12.28
C ASN A 523 -15.18 -13.85 11.43
N TRP A 524 -15.93 -13.78 10.34
CA TRP A 524 -15.95 -12.62 9.47
C TRP A 524 -17.39 -12.20 9.16
N ILE A 525 -17.54 -11.02 8.60
CA ILE A 525 -18.78 -10.55 7.98
C ILE A 525 -18.45 -9.53 6.90
N GLU A 526 -19.19 -9.55 5.80
CA GLU A 526 -19.10 -8.50 4.78
C GLU A 526 -20.43 -7.79 4.60
N PHE A 527 -20.35 -6.52 4.23
CA PHE A 527 -21.53 -5.70 3.90
C PHE A 527 -21.40 -5.10 2.51
N ARG A 528 -22.46 -5.30 1.72
CA ARG A 528 -22.76 -4.53 0.51
C ARG A 528 -23.83 -3.51 0.86
N ILE A 529 -23.49 -2.24 0.72
CA ILE A 529 -24.38 -1.13 1.06
C ILE A 529 -24.92 -0.53 -0.23
N TYR A 530 -26.23 -0.29 -0.25
CA TYR A 530 -26.96 0.22 -1.39
C TYR A 530 -27.71 1.50 -1.01
N GLY A 531 -27.31 2.63 -1.62
CA GLY A 531 -27.93 3.94 -1.43
C GLY A 531 -29.13 4.18 -2.36
N GLU A 532 -29.96 5.19 -2.04
CA GLU A 532 -31.09 5.62 -2.88
C GLU A 532 -30.64 6.50 -4.08
N ASN A 533 -29.64 7.37 -3.88
CA ASN A 533 -29.18 8.37 -4.86
C ASN A 533 -27.73 8.14 -5.34
N HIS A 534 -27.14 6.98 -5.05
CA HIS A 534 -25.97 6.42 -5.73
C HIS A 534 -25.75 5.03 -5.14
N LEU A 535 -25.88 3.98 -5.98
CA LEU A 535 -26.08 2.62 -5.50
C LEU A 535 -24.84 2.09 -4.75
N ASP A 536 -23.65 2.56 -5.09
CA ASP A 536 -22.40 2.21 -4.44
C ASP A 536 -22.23 2.77 -3.02
N ALA A 537 -23.10 3.70 -2.61
CA ALA A 537 -23.17 4.27 -1.26
C ALA A 537 -21.82 4.79 -0.74
N ILE A 538 -20.95 5.28 -1.63
CA ILE A 538 -19.64 5.87 -1.30
C ILE A 538 -19.79 6.93 -0.20
N GLY A 539 -18.96 6.85 0.83
CA GLY A 539 -19.04 7.69 2.04
C GLY A 539 -19.82 7.06 3.19
N SER A 540 -20.54 5.95 2.96
CA SER A 540 -21.21 5.23 4.06
C SER A 540 -20.21 4.73 5.09
N LYS A 541 -20.56 4.87 6.38
CA LYS A 541 -19.80 4.36 7.52
C LYS A 541 -20.51 3.16 8.13
N ILE A 542 -19.78 2.09 8.38
CA ILE A 542 -20.27 0.88 9.03
C ILE A 542 -19.51 0.71 10.34
N ILE A 543 -20.26 0.66 11.44
CA ILE A 543 -19.74 0.52 12.79
C ILE A 543 -20.20 -0.82 13.35
N LEU A 544 -19.25 -1.71 13.61
CA LEU A 544 -19.47 -2.96 14.34
C LEU A 544 -19.27 -2.70 15.83
N GLN A 545 -20.35 -2.71 16.60
CA GLN A 545 -20.27 -2.50 18.03
C GLN A 545 -20.12 -3.83 18.78
N HIS A 546 -19.01 -3.98 19.49
CA HIS A 546 -18.74 -5.12 20.37
C HIS A 546 -19.06 -4.77 21.83
N ALA A 547 -18.61 -5.61 22.75
CA ALA A 547 -18.89 -5.43 24.17
C ALA A 547 -18.21 -4.18 24.75
N ASN A 548 -16.94 -3.97 24.40
CA ASN A 548 -16.06 -2.97 25.01
C ASN A 548 -15.37 -2.05 23.98
N ASP A 549 -15.49 -2.39 22.70
CA ASP A 549 -14.76 -1.84 21.57
C ASP A 549 -15.68 -1.78 20.34
N SER A 550 -15.20 -1.15 19.27
CA SER A 550 -15.89 -1.07 17.99
C SER A 550 -14.90 -1.09 16.84
N GLN A 551 -15.36 -1.50 15.67
CA GLN A 551 -14.61 -1.37 14.42
C GLN A 551 -15.41 -0.45 13.50
N ILE A 552 -14.74 0.47 12.80
CA ILE A 552 -15.37 1.30 11.76
C ILE A 552 -14.70 1.07 10.39
N ARG A 553 -15.52 1.10 9.33
CA ARG A 553 -15.07 1.14 7.93
C ARG A 553 -15.91 2.15 7.15
N GLN A 554 -15.30 2.76 6.14
CA GLN A 554 -15.95 3.68 5.22
C GLN A 554 -15.79 3.16 3.80
N ILE A 555 -16.87 3.24 3.01
CA ILE A 555 -16.81 2.98 1.58
C ILE A 555 -16.08 4.15 0.90
N GLN A 556 -14.88 3.90 0.38
CA GLN A 556 -14.02 4.92 -0.24
C GLN A 556 -14.12 4.86 -1.77
N GLY A 557 -14.42 5.99 -2.42
CA GLY A 557 -14.48 6.15 -3.88
C GLY A 557 -13.12 6.32 -4.53
N GLY A 558 -12.18 5.42 -4.24
CA GLY A 558 -10.80 5.45 -4.72
C GLY A 558 -9.78 5.88 -3.67
N LYS A 559 -8.52 5.48 -3.90
CA LYS A 559 -7.38 5.78 -3.02
C LYS A 559 -6.07 5.93 -3.75
N GLY A 560 -5.16 6.68 -3.13
CA GLY A 560 -3.80 6.89 -3.58
C GLY A 560 -3.73 7.28 -5.05
N THR A 561 -2.89 6.61 -5.84
CA THR A 561 -2.72 6.93 -7.27
C THR A 561 -3.83 6.36 -8.18
N THR A 562 -5.12 6.46 -7.85
CA THR A 562 -6.23 5.85 -8.63
C THR A 562 -6.27 4.32 -8.54
N ASN A 563 -6.32 3.79 -7.31
CA ASN A 563 -6.63 2.38 -7.02
C ASN A 563 -7.92 2.30 -6.22
N GLN A 564 -8.59 1.14 -6.17
CA GLN A 564 -9.84 0.97 -5.42
C GLN A 564 -9.91 -0.41 -4.77
N ASN A 565 -10.05 -0.44 -3.44
CA ASN A 565 -10.44 -1.66 -2.73
C ASN A 565 -11.88 -2.02 -3.10
N SER A 566 -12.31 -3.24 -2.75
CA SER A 566 -13.72 -3.60 -2.84
C SER A 566 -14.61 -2.55 -2.18
N LEU A 567 -15.77 -2.27 -2.79
CA LEU A 567 -16.84 -1.52 -2.15
C LEU A 567 -17.51 -2.34 -1.04
N LYS A 568 -17.38 -3.67 -1.06
CA LYS A 568 -17.75 -4.55 0.06
C LYS A 568 -16.86 -4.25 1.26
N GLN A 569 -17.45 -4.07 2.44
CA GLN A 569 -16.70 -3.79 3.66
C GLN A 569 -16.60 -5.05 4.53
N HIS A 570 -15.37 -5.52 4.71
CA HIS A 570 -15.04 -6.72 5.47
C HIS A 570 -14.68 -6.40 6.93
N PHE A 571 -15.12 -7.26 7.84
CA PHE A 571 -14.77 -7.20 9.26
C PHE A 571 -14.49 -8.61 9.81
N GLY A 572 -13.29 -8.83 10.34
CA GLY A 572 -12.98 -9.98 11.19
C GLY A 572 -13.32 -9.71 12.66
N PHE A 573 -13.63 -10.76 13.41
CA PHE A 573 -13.87 -10.66 14.84
C PHE A 573 -13.86 -12.02 15.54
N ASN A 574 -13.50 -11.99 16.83
CA ASN A 574 -13.57 -13.16 17.69
C ASN A 574 -14.91 -13.27 18.44
N THR A 575 -15.55 -12.14 18.74
CA THR A 575 -16.83 -12.08 19.45
C THR A 575 -17.91 -11.50 18.56
N VAL A 576 -19.08 -12.13 18.53
CA VAL A 576 -20.22 -11.63 17.74
C VAL A 576 -20.58 -10.20 18.19
N PRO A 577 -20.69 -9.24 17.26
CA PRO A 577 -21.05 -7.86 17.61
C PRO A 577 -22.46 -7.80 18.21
N LYS A 578 -22.68 -6.85 19.12
CA LYS A 578 -24.00 -6.58 19.71
C LYS A 578 -24.97 -6.07 18.65
N TYR A 579 -24.51 -5.14 17.84
CA TYR A 579 -25.26 -4.58 16.71
C TYR A 579 -24.28 -4.03 15.67
N VAL A 580 -24.80 -3.81 14.47
CA VAL A 580 -24.12 -3.09 13.39
C VAL A 580 -24.90 -1.83 13.10
N LYS A 581 -24.22 -0.69 13.08
CA LYS A 581 -24.80 0.60 12.70
C LYS A 581 -24.23 1.03 11.36
N ILE A 582 -25.11 1.27 10.39
CA ILE A 582 -24.79 1.86 9.09
C ILE A 582 -25.24 3.32 9.13
N ILE A 583 -24.36 4.22 8.71
CA ILE A 583 -24.64 5.64 8.49
C ILE A 583 -24.42 5.89 7.00
N PHE A 584 -25.49 6.23 6.29
CA PHE A 584 -25.46 6.53 4.86
C PHE A 584 -24.94 7.96 4.61
N PRO A 585 -24.53 8.30 3.38
CA PRO A 585 -23.96 9.62 3.06
C PRO A 585 -24.92 10.76 3.35
N ASP A 586 -26.23 10.57 3.13
CA ASP A 586 -27.28 11.55 3.47
C ASP A 586 -27.61 11.65 4.98
N GLY A 587 -26.85 10.96 5.83
CA GLY A 587 -27.02 10.92 7.28
C GLY A 587 -28.10 9.99 7.80
N LYS A 588 -28.89 9.31 6.93
CA LYS A 588 -29.82 8.26 7.38
C LYS A 588 -29.04 7.14 8.07
N GLN A 589 -29.72 6.43 8.96
CA GLN A 589 -29.09 5.38 9.77
C GLN A 589 -29.92 4.10 9.78
N ARG A 590 -29.23 2.97 9.77
CA ARG A 590 -29.82 1.65 9.96
C ARG A 590 -29.06 0.88 11.03
N VAL A 591 -29.80 0.21 11.91
CA VAL A 591 -29.22 -0.64 12.96
C VAL A 591 -29.69 -2.07 12.72
N LEU A 592 -28.73 -3.00 12.72
CA LEU A 592 -28.95 -4.42 12.59
C LEU A 592 -28.62 -5.10 13.91
N GLU A 593 -29.55 -5.91 14.40
CA GLU A 593 -29.37 -6.76 15.58
C GLU A 593 -29.36 -8.23 15.16
N ASN A 594 -28.83 -9.10 16.02
CA ASN A 594 -28.80 -10.56 15.79
C ASN A 594 -28.02 -10.97 14.53
N ILE A 595 -26.87 -10.33 14.32
CA ILE A 595 -25.96 -10.65 13.22
C ILE A 595 -25.51 -12.11 13.30
N ILE A 596 -25.65 -12.82 12.18
CA ILE A 596 -25.11 -14.16 11.98
C ILE A 596 -23.71 -14.01 11.36
N PRO A 597 -22.64 -14.45 12.04
CA PRO A 597 -21.28 -14.42 11.49
C PRO A 597 -21.11 -15.29 10.23
N ASN A 598 -20.02 -15.05 9.50
CA ASN A 598 -19.60 -15.77 8.28
C ASN A 598 -20.65 -15.67 7.17
N ASN A 599 -21.09 -14.45 6.89
CA ASN A 599 -22.12 -14.13 5.90
C ASN A 599 -21.82 -12.79 5.22
N ILE A 600 -22.36 -12.63 4.01
CA ILE A 600 -22.40 -11.36 3.29
C ILE A 600 -23.82 -10.78 3.41
N TYR A 601 -23.93 -9.51 3.76
CA TYR A 601 -25.21 -8.82 3.94
C TYR A 601 -25.41 -7.73 2.89
N ASP A 602 -26.53 -7.80 2.18
CA ASP A 602 -27.02 -6.74 1.31
C ASP A 602 -27.92 -5.79 2.10
N ILE A 603 -27.47 -4.56 2.28
CA ILE A 603 -28.15 -3.54 3.08
C ILE A 603 -28.56 -2.37 2.20
N TYR A 604 -29.87 -2.21 2.04
CA TYR A 604 -30.46 -1.06 1.37
C TYR A 604 -30.79 0.04 2.38
N GLN A 605 -30.67 1.30 1.95
CA GLN A 605 -30.99 2.48 2.75
C GLN A 605 -32.40 2.51 3.34
#